data_AF-A0A496TPE9-F1
#
_entry.id   AF-A0A496TPE9-F1
#
_cell.length_a   1.000
_cell.length_b   1.000
_cell.length_c   1.000
_cell.angle_alpha   90.00
_cell.angle_beta   90.00
_cell.angle_gamma   90.00
#
_symmetry.space_group_name_H-M   'P 1'
#
loop_
_entity.id
_entity.type
_entity.pdbx_description
1 polymer ?
#
loop_
_entity_poly.entity_id
_entity_poly.type
_entity_poly.pdbx_seq_one_letter_code
_entity_poly.pdbx_strand_id
1 'polypeptide(L)'
;SDASISIEEIARKAKELGYSYIAICDHSQSAKYARGVEVERLKHKWQEIKQLNTKISGITILSGTEVDILADGTLDYPDEILAQMDIVVAAIHSGFKQRVTERLIAAMQNPYVNIIAHPTGRLISKREGYEVDLDAVLRVAAQTGTALEINAYYDRLDLSDVNARRAADMGIKLAINTDAHLLEHFRMMRLGVGVARRAWLEPKDVLNTWPLEKIRQFCQQKWQKLK
;
A
#
# COMPACT_ATOMS: atom_id res chain seq x y z
N SER A 1 4.66 -7.83 -11.73
CA SER A 1 4.17 -9.01 -11.04
C SER A 1 3.15 -9.67 -11.94
N ASP A 2 1.87 -9.43 -11.77
CA ASP A 2 0.74 -10.07 -12.44
C ASP A 2 -0.05 -9.15 -13.38
N ALA A 3 0.10 -7.83 -13.27
CA ALA A 3 -0.37 -6.91 -14.30
C ALA A 3 0.37 -7.14 -15.63
N SER A 4 -0.36 -7.14 -16.74
CA SER A 4 0.20 -7.24 -18.11
C SER A 4 0.54 -5.87 -18.71
N ILE A 5 0.77 -4.86 -17.87
CA ILE A 5 0.97 -3.46 -18.26
C ILE A 5 2.39 -3.03 -17.86
N SER A 6 3.06 -2.28 -18.73
CA SER A 6 4.38 -1.70 -18.43
C SER A 6 4.31 -0.56 -17.41
N ILE A 7 5.43 -0.30 -16.73
CA ILE A 7 5.55 0.85 -15.82
C ILE A 7 5.35 2.16 -16.58
N GLU A 8 5.81 2.22 -17.83
CA GLU A 8 5.64 3.38 -18.71
C GLU A 8 4.16 3.69 -19.01
N GLU A 9 3.38 2.68 -19.40
CA GLU A 9 1.94 2.85 -19.64
C GLU A 9 1.20 3.31 -18.39
N ILE A 10 1.54 2.75 -17.23
CA ILE A 10 1.00 3.15 -15.93
C ILE A 10 1.32 4.62 -15.64
N ALA A 11 2.57 5.03 -15.81
CA ALA A 11 3.02 6.40 -15.55
C ALA A 11 2.35 7.41 -16.49
N ARG A 12 2.23 7.07 -17.78
CA ARG A 12 1.51 7.89 -18.76
C ARG A 12 0.04 8.01 -18.40
N LYS A 13 -0.60 6.93 -17.98
CA LYS A 13 -2.00 6.98 -17.57
C LYS A 13 -2.22 7.83 -16.31
N ALA A 14 -1.35 7.69 -15.32
CA ALA A 14 -1.38 8.52 -14.11
C ALA A 14 -1.22 10.01 -14.45
N LYS A 15 -0.31 10.35 -15.38
CA LYS A 15 -0.14 11.72 -15.89
C LYS A 15 -1.39 12.25 -16.60
N GLU A 16 -2.02 11.45 -17.47
CA GLU A 16 -3.29 11.84 -18.13
C GLU A 16 -4.40 12.17 -17.13
N LEU A 17 -4.43 11.46 -16.00
CA LEU A 17 -5.38 11.70 -14.91
C LEU A 17 -5.02 12.90 -14.03
N GLY A 18 -3.89 13.57 -14.30
CA GLY A 18 -3.45 14.75 -13.55
C GLY A 18 -2.78 14.44 -12.21
N TYR A 19 -2.35 13.20 -11.97
CA TYR A 19 -1.61 12.86 -10.76
C TYR A 19 -0.19 13.45 -10.81
N SER A 20 0.32 13.87 -9.65
CA SER A 20 1.69 14.36 -9.51
C SER A 20 2.70 13.24 -9.27
N TYR A 21 2.25 12.11 -8.73
CA TYR A 21 3.08 10.94 -8.49
C TYR A 21 2.26 9.64 -8.50
N ILE A 22 2.94 8.51 -8.71
CA ILE A 22 2.38 7.16 -8.65
C ILE A 22 3.40 6.20 -8.04
N ALA A 23 2.97 5.30 -7.16
CA ALA A 23 3.79 4.22 -6.65
C ALA A 23 3.54 2.93 -7.42
N ILE A 24 4.62 2.25 -7.81
CA ILE A 24 4.56 0.91 -8.40
C ILE A 24 4.83 -0.08 -7.28
N CYS A 25 3.80 -0.76 -6.80
CA CYS A 25 3.87 -1.69 -5.67
C CYS A 25 3.61 -3.11 -6.15
N ASP A 26 4.54 -3.67 -6.93
CA ASP A 26 4.46 -5.08 -7.33
C ASP A 26 4.58 -6.02 -6.12
N HIS A 27 3.96 -7.20 -6.19
CA HIS A 27 4.07 -8.24 -5.16
C HIS A 27 5.50 -8.78 -5.01
N SER A 28 5.87 -9.12 -3.78
CA SER A 28 7.15 -9.75 -3.44
C SER A 28 7.27 -11.21 -3.89
N GLN A 29 8.45 -11.80 -3.70
CA GLN A 29 8.88 -13.09 -4.27
C GLN A 29 7.99 -14.30 -3.95
N SER A 30 7.42 -14.39 -2.75
CA SER A 30 6.58 -15.51 -2.31
C SER A 30 5.17 -15.53 -2.92
N ALA A 31 4.74 -14.42 -3.54
CA ALA A 31 3.46 -14.30 -4.23
C ALA A 31 3.45 -15.04 -5.57
N LYS A 32 3.61 -16.38 -5.54
CA LYS A 32 3.65 -17.23 -6.73
C LYS A 32 2.37 -17.13 -7.57
N TYR A 33 1.22 -16.90 -6.92
CA TYR A 33 -0.07 -16.69 -7.57
C TYR A 33 -0.10 -15.42 -8.43
N ALA A 34 0.78 -14.45 -8.15
CA ALA A 34 0.84 -13.16 -8.82
C ALA A 34 2.16 -12.92 -9.57
N ARG A 35 2.92 -13.98 -9.90
CA ARG A 35 4.24 -13.87 -10.54
C ARG A 35 5.16 -12.91 -9.77
N GLY A 36 5.24 -13.11 -8.46
CA GLY A 36 6.03 -12.35 -7.50
C GLY A 36 7.44 -12.01 -7.98
N VAL A 37 7.95 -10.86 -7.54
CA VAL A 37 9.20 -10.30 -8.06
C VAL A 37 10.38 -10.76 -7.20
N GLU A 38 11.33 -11.49 -7.79
CA GLU A 38 12.61 -11.80 -7.13
C GLU A 38 13.48 -10.55 -6.98
N VAL A 39 14.36 -10.50 -5.97
CA VAL A 39 15.22 -9.34 -5.66
C VAL A 39 16.01 -8.83 -6.87
N GLU A 40 16.59 -9.71 -7.68
CA GLU A 40 17.33 -9.29 -8.87
C GLU A 40 16.44 -8.61 -9.92
N ARG A 41 15.22 -9.14 -10.13
CA ARG A 41 14.24 -8.53 -11.04
C ARG A 41 13.73 -7.21 -10.48
N LEU A 42 13.60 -7.09 -9.17
CA LEU A 42 13.22 -5.86 -8.48
C LEU A 42 14.25 -4.74 -8.72
N LYS A 43 15.55 -5.06 -8.62
CA LYS A 43 16.63 -4.12 -8.95
C LYS A 43 16.55 -3.64 -10.40
N HIS A 44 16.20 -4.51 -11.34
CA HIS A 44 15.99 -4.11 -12.74
C HIS A 44 14.83 -3.12 -12.88
N LYS A 45 13.71 -3.36 -12.18
CA LYS A 45 12.57 -2.43 -12.13
C LYS A 45 12.93 -1.07 -11.52
N TRP A 46 13.79 -1.03 -10.50
CA TRP A 46 14.29 0.25 -9.97
C TRP A 46 15.07 1.05 -11.01
N GLN A 47 15.89 0.39 -11.84
CA GLN A 47 16.60 1.06 -12.93
C GLN A 47 15.63 1.54 -14.01
N GLU A 48 14.62 0.74 -14.35
CA GLU A 48 13.55 1.15 -15.27
C GLU A 48 12.81 2.40 -14.75
N ILE A 49 12.41 2.42 -13.47
CA ILE A 49 11.76 3.57 -12.82
C ILE A 49 12.66 4.81 -12.88
N LYS A 50 13.97 4.67 -12.57
CA LYS A 50 14.94 5.78 -12.66
C LYS A 50 15.02 6.35 -14.07
N GLN A 51 15.08 5.49 -15.08
CA GLN A 51 15.10 5.90 -16.49
C GLN A 51 13.78 6.55 -16.93
N LEU A 52 12.64 6.04 -16.48
CA LEU A 52 11.34 6.60 -16.82
C LEU A 52 11.12 7.96 -16.16
N ASN A 53 11.60 8.17 -14.93
CA ASN A 53 11.56 9.46 -14.25
C ASN A 53 12.38 10.55 -14.97
N THR A 54 13.40 10.20 -15.76
CA THR A 54 14.12 11.17 -16.61
C THR A 54 13.43 11.43 -17.95
N LYS A 55 12.65 10.47 -18.45
CA LYS A 55 11.96 10.53 -19.75
C LYS A 55 10.56 11.14 -19.69
N ILE A 56 9.83 10.94 -18.59
CA ILE A 56 8.43 11.35 -18.45
C ILE A 56 8.35 12.50 -17.46
N SER A 57 8.18 13.73 -17.96
CA SER A 57 7.95 14.91 -17.14
C SER A 57 6.50 15.00 -16.64
N GLY A 58 6.28 15.67 -15.50
CA GLY A 58 4.94 15.97 -14.97
C GLY A 58 4.31 14.88 -14.10
N ILE A 59 4.99 13.74 -13.90
CA ILE A 59 4.61 12.66 -12.98
C ILE A 59 5.90 12.10 -12.38
N THR A 60 5.92 11.83 -11.07
CA THR A 60 7.02 11.08 -10.45
C THR A 60 6.58 9.65 -10.17
N ILE A 61 7.39 8.68 -10.62
CA ILE A 61 7.20 7.26 -10.35
C ILE A 61 8.00 6.92 -9.09
N LEU A 62 7.32 6.45 -8.06
CA LEU A 62 7.90 5.95 -6.83
C LEU A 62 8.15 4.45 -6.94
N SER A 63 9.34 4.04 -6.51
CA SER A 63 9.69 2.64 -6.32
C SER A 63 9.06 2.13 -5.03
N GLY A 64 8.14 1.17 -5.14
CA GLY A 64 7.52 0.54 -3.99
C GLY A 64 7.39 -0.96 -4.16
N THR A 65 6.74 -1.57 -3.18
CA THR A 65 6.38 -2.99 -3.21
C THR A 65 5.16 -3.22 -2.34
N GLU A 66 4.35 -4.21 -2.72
CA GLU A 66 3.46 -4.89 -1.80
C GLU A 66 4.17 -6.14 -1.28
N VAL A 67 4.82 -6.02 -0.12
CA VAL A 67 5.56 -7.11 0.51
C VAL A 67 4.62 -8.02 1.29
N ASP A 68 4.73 -9.32 1.06
CA ASP A 68 3.99 -10.32 1.81
C ASP A 68 4.44 -10.37 3.26
N ILE A 69 3.46 -10.39 4.16
CA ILE A 69 3.64 -10.73 5.57
C ILE A 69 3.51 -12.24 5.69
N LEU A 70 4.59 -12.93 6.04
CA LEU A 70 4.66 -14.39 6.13
C LEU A 70 3.93 -14.93 7.36
N ALA A 71 3.71 -16.25 7.43
CA ALA A 71 2.93 -16.90 8.48
C ALA A 71 3.52 -16.73 9.89
N ASP A 72 4.82 -16.51 9.99
CA ASP A 72 5.54 -16.23 11.23
C ASP A 72 5.59 -14.73 11.59
N GLY A 73 5.05 -13.85 10.74
CA GLY A 73 5.03 -12.40 10.91
C GLY A 73 6.24 -11.68 10.32
N THR A 74 7.21 -12.40 9.74
CA THR A 74 8.32 -11.80 9.01
C THR A 74 7.87 -11.26 7.65
N LEU A 75 8.68 -10.40 7.04
CA LEU A 75 8.43 -9.85 5.72
C LEU A 75 9.19 -10.64 4.66
N ASP A 76 8.57 -10.77 3.49
CA ASP A 76 9.09 -11.57 2.37
C ASP A 76 10.28 -10.93 1.62
N TYR A 77 10.70 -9.74 2.04
CA TYR A 77 11.98 -9.16 1.65
C TYR A 77 12.80 -8.79 2.89
N PRO A 78 14.14 -8.89 2.80
CA PRO A 78 15.00 -8.47 3.89
C PRO A 78 15.05 -6.93 3.99
N ASP A 79 15.38 -6.44 5.18
CA ASP A 79 15.36 -5.02 5.52
C ASP A 79 16.24 -4.16 4.60
N GLU A 80 17.38 -4.67 4.14
CA GLU A 80 18.27 -3.96 3.20
C GLU A 80 17.61 -3.70 1.83
N ILE A 81 16.63 -4.51 1.44
CA ILE A 81 15.82 -4.29 0.24
C ILE A 81 14.70 -3.30 0.52
N LEU A 82 14.00 -3.46 1.65
CA LEU A 82 12.92 -2.55 2.05
C LEU A 82 13.41 -1.12 2.25
N ALA A 83 14.62 -0.94 2.80
CA ALA A 83 15.25 0.37 3.02
C ALA A 83 15.54 1.16 1.73
N GLN A 84 15.56 0.51 0.58
CA GLN A 84 15.81 1.14 -0.72
C GLN A 84 14.54 1.59 -1.44
N MET A 85 13.35 1.22 -0.94
CA MET A 85 12.07 1.61 -1.50
C MET A 85 11.69 3.04 -1.12
N ASP A 86 11.04 3.77 -2.02
CA ASP A 86 10.41 5.05 -1.69
C ASP A 86 9.18 4.84 -0.78
N ILE A 87 8.47 3.71 -0.94
CA ILE A 87 7.29 3.35 -0.14
C ILE A 87 7.10 1.84 -0.05
N VAL A 88 6.88 1.32 1.16
CA VAL A 88 6.61 -0.10 1.41
C VAL A 88 5.17 -0.28 1.88
N VAL A 89 4.45 -1.12 1.16
CA VAL A 89 3.11 -1.58 1.52
C VAL A 89 3.22 -3.03 1.95
N ALA A 90 2.64 -3.40 3.09
CA ALA A 90 2.66 -4.79 3.58
C ALA A 90 1.25 -5.37 3.64
N ALA A 91 1.10 -6.64 3.28
CA ALA A 91 -0.22 -7.29 3.22
C ALA A 91 -0.17 -8.78 3.56
N ILE A 92 -1.33 -9.35 3.91
CA ILE A 92 -1.50 -10.80 4.12
C ILE A 92 -2.19 -11.40 2.89
N HIS A 93 -1.50 -12.33 2.23
CA HIS A 93 -2.03 -13.07 1.08
C HIS A 93 -2.12 -14.59 1.28
N SER A 94 -1.64 -15.08 2.41
CA SER A 94 -1.68 -16.49 2.76
C SER A 94 -1.83 -16.69 4.27
N GLY A 95 -2.20 -17.90 4.69
CA GLY A 95 -2.37 -18.22 6.10
C GLY A 95 -3.48 -17.39 6.76
N PHE A 96 -4.64 -17.22 6.10
CA PHE A 96 -5.74 -16.36 6.57
C PHE A 96 -6.37 -16.76 7.92
N LYS A 97 -5.93 -17.87 8.52
CA LYS A 97 -6.33 -18.35 9.85
C LYS A 97 -5.17 -18.36 10.86
N GLN A 98 -3.99 -17.90 10.46
CA GLN A 98 -2.76 -18.01 11.23
C GLN A 98 -2.41 -16.64 11.79
N ARG A 99 -2.82 -16.38 13.05
CA ARG A 99 -2.33 -15.26 13.88
C ARG A 99 -2.33 -13.92 13.15
N VAL A 100 -3.43 -13.63 12.45
CA VAL A 100 -3.50 -12.51 11.50
C VAL A 100 -3.26 -11.19 12.22
N THR A 101 -3.89 -10.97 13.37
CA THR A 101 -3.67 -9.78 14.20
C THR A 101 -2.19 -9.61 14.54
N GLU A 102 -1.51 -10.65 15.04
CA GLU A 102 -0.11 -10.54 15.46
C GLU A 102 0.84 -10.32 14.29
N ARG A 103 0.54 -10.92 13.12
CA ARG A 103 1.31 -10.71 11.89
C ARG A 103 1.21 -9.26 11.39
N LEU A 104 0.01 -8.70 11.37
CA LEU A 104 -0.18 -7.28 11.02
C LEU A 104 0.56 -6.36 12.00
N ILE A 105 0.49 -6.66 13.30
CA ILE A 105 1.21 -5.91 14.34
C ILE A 105 2.72 -6.00 14.15
N ALA A 106 3.26 -7.20 13.91
CA ALA A 106 4.69 -7.41 13.68
C ALA A 106 5.17 -6.64 12.45
N ALA A 107 4.42 -6.68 11.34
CA ALA A 107 4.74 -5.92 10.13
C ALA A 107 4.81 -4.41 10.40
N MET A 108 3.90 -3.86 11.21
CA MET A 108 3.89 -2.44 11.56
C MET A 108 5.08 -2.00 12.42
N GLN A 109 5.70 -2.92 13.16
CA GLN A 109 6.90 -2.66 13.96
C GLN A 109 8.17 -2.60 13.10
N ASN A 110 8.13 -3.13 11.87
CA ASN A 110 9.22 -2.94 10.93
C ASN A 110 9.31 -1.45 10.53
N PRO A 111 10.50 -0.82 10.64
CA PRO A 111 10.64 0.63 10.44
C PRO A 111 10.44 1.06 8.98
N TYR A 112 10.48 0.12 8.04
CA TYR A 112 10.32 0.39 6.60
C TYR A 112 8.87 0.28 6.12
N VAL A 113 8.00 -0.47 6.80
CA VAL A 113 6.60 -0.66 6.36
C VAL A 113 5.80 0.63 6.54
N ASN A 114 5.34 1.26 5.47
CA ASN A 114 4.64 2.55 5.57
C ASN A 114 3.11 2.40 5.60
N ILE A 115 2.56 1.41 4.90
CA ILE A 115 1.13 1.19 4.75
C ILE A 115 0.80 -0.29 4.97
N ILE A 116 -0.30 -0.59 5.67
CA ILE A 116 -0.93 -1.92 5.61
C ILE A 116 -2.03 -1.90 4.55
N ALA A 117 -1.88 -2.75 3.52
CA ALA A 117 -2.85 -2.92 2.45
C ALA A 117 -4.02 -3.81 2.87
N HIS A 118 -5.20 -3.48 2.35
CA HIS A 118 -6.50 -4.17 2.50
C HIS A 118 -6.58 -4.95 3.83
N PRO A 119 -6.67 -4.23 4.98
CA PRO A 119 -6.34 -4.79 6.30
C PRO A 119 -7.27 -5.88 6.83
N THR A 120 -8.38 -6.17 6.15
CA THR A 120 -9.28 -7.28 6.50
C THR A 120 -9.14 -8.46 5.54
N GLY A 121 -8.46 -8.24 4.41
CA GLY A 121 -8.31 -9.21 3.33
C GLY A 121 -9.62 -9.62 2.71
N ARG A 122 -10.71 -8.87 2.86
CA ARG A 122 -12.00 -9.24 2.29
C ARG A 122 -12.01 -9.18 0.77
N LEU A 123 -12.87 -10.02 0.18
CA LEU A 123 -13.31 -9.94 -1.21
C LEU A 123 -14.83 -10.04 -1.19
N ILE A 124 -15.54 -8.95 -1.50
CA ILE A 124 -16.99 -8.81 -1.36
C ILE A 124 -17.74 -9.99 -2.00
N SER A 125 -17.29 -10.43 -3.18
CA SER A 125 -17.91 -11.55 -3.90
C SER A 125 -17.49 -12.95 -3.46
N LYS A 126 -16.45 -13.11 -2.63
CA LYS A 126 -15.79 -14.41 -2.39
C LYS A 126 -15.44 -14.74 -0.93
N ARG A 127 -15.06 -13.74 -0.12
CA ARG A 127 -14.48 -13.92 1.21
C ARG A 127 -14.85 -12.75 2.11
N GLU A 128 -15.51 -13.04 3.24
CA GLU A 128 -15.92 -12.04 4.22
C GLU A 128 -14.75 -11.20 4.78
N GLY A 129 -13.60 -11.84 4.96
CA GLY A 129 -12.40 -11.28 5.58
C GLY A 129 -11.74 -12.36 6.45
N TYR A 130 -10.53 -12.12 6.93
CA TYR A 130 -9.95 -12.95 7.98
C TYR A 130 -10.37 -12.44 9.37
N GLU A 131 -10.28 -13.31 10.38
CA GLU A 131 -10.50 -12.91 11.77
C GLU A 131 -9.33 -12.03 12.24
N VAL A 132 -9.62 -10.75 12.50
CA VAL A 132 -8.63 -9.75 12.91
C VAL A 132 -9.20 -8.86 14.01
N ASP A 133 -8.41 -8.66 15.06
CA ASP A 133 -8.68 -7.64 16.08
C ASP A 133 -8.24 -6.29 15.51
N LEU A 134 -9.17 -5.62 14.82
CA LEU A 134 -8.91 -4.30 14.25
C LEU A 134 -8.62 -3.26 15.32
N ASP A 135 -9.08 -3.41 16.55
CA ASP A 135 -8.81 -2.45 17.61
C ASP A 135 -7.33 -2.51 18.01
N ALA A 136 -6.77 -3.71 18.10
CA ALA A 136 -5.34 -3.90 18.29
C ALA A 136 -4.53 -3.37 17.10
N VAL A 137 -4.95 -3.67 15.86
CA VAL A 137 -4.29 -3.16 14.65
C VAL A 137 -4.29 -1.62 14.61
N LEU A 138 -5.43 -0.97 14.87
CA LEU A 138 -5.54 0.49 14.88
C LEU A 138 -4.66 1.12 15.97
N ARG A 139 -4.64 0.55 17.18
CA ARG A 139 -3.75 1.03 18.26
C ARG A 139 -2.29 0.99 17.85
N VAL A 140 -1.84 -0.12 17.25
CA VAL A 140 -0.44 -0.26 16.83
C VAL A 140 -0.12 0.65 15.65
N ALA A 141 -1.03 0.78 14.67
CA ALA A 141 -0.85 1.70 13.54
C ALA A 141 -0.64 3.15 14.01
N ALA A 142 -1.41 3.62 15.00
CA ALA A 142 -1.22 4.93 15.62
C ALA A 142 0.14 5.04 16.34
N GLN A 143 0.52 4.01 17.10
CA GLN A 143 1.78 3.98 17.85
C GLN A 143 3.01 3.99 16.94
N THR A 144 3.00 3.25 15.84
CA THR A 144 4.14 3.12 14.92
C THR A 144 4.13 4.17 13.82
N GLY A 145 3.01 4.86 13.61
CA GLY A 145 2.84 5.79 12.50
C GLY A 145 2.62 5.10 11.15
N THR A 146 2.19 3.83 11.13
CA THR A 146 1.78 3.17 9.87
C THR A 146 0.45 3.72 9.40
N ALA A 147 0.34 4.00 8.11
CA ALA A 147 -0.95 4.30 7.49
C ALA A 147 -1.74 3.01 7.17
N LEU A 148 -3.05 3.15 7.00
CA LEU A 148 -3.92 2.05 6.56
C LEU A 148 -4.53 2.33 5.19
N GLU A 149 -4.70 1.30 4.39
CA GLU A 149 -5.26 1.41 3.05
C GLU A 149 -6.80 1.50 3.06
N ILE A 150 -7.35 2.33 2.16
CA ILE A 150 -8.70 2.22 1.61
C ILE A 150 -8.56 1.78 0.15
N ASN A 151 -8.65 0.47 -0.06
CA ASN A 151 -8.50 -0.16 -1.35
C ASN A 151 -9.77 0.06 -2.17
N ALA A 152 -9.65 0.83 -3.23
CA ALA A 152 -10.77 1.23 -4.07
C ALA A 152 -11.15 0.17 -5.12
N TYR A 153 -10.43 -0.96 -5.20
CA TYR A 153 -10.82 -2.05 -6.08
C TYR A 153 -12.24 -2.51 -5.72
N TYR A 154 -13.09 -2.64 -6.74
CA TYR A 154 -14.55 -2.78 -6.54
C TYR A 154 -14.95 -3.99 -5.70
N ASP A 155 -14.15 -5.06 -5.75
CA ASP A 155 -14.41 -6.29 -4.99
C ASP A 155 -13.72 -6.29 -3.62
N ARG A 156 -12.94 -5.24 -3.27
CA ARG A 156 -12.32 -5.09 -1.95
C ARG A 156 -13.03 -4.04 -1.10
N LEU A 157 -12.99 -2.78 -1.53
CA LEU A 157 -13.46 -1.61 -0.76
C LEU A 157 -12.97 -1.63 0.69
N ASP A 158 -11.71 -1.98 0.91
CA ASP A 158 -11.14 -2.31 2.23
C ASP A 158 -9.96 -1.39 2.56
N LEU A 159 -10.00 -0.54 3.57
CA LEU A 159 -10.87 -0.55 4.76
C LEU A 159 -12.30 -0.05 4.53
N SER A 160 -13.26 -0.58 5.31
CA SER A 160 -14.63 -0.07 5.35
C SER A 160 -14.69 1.38 5.85
N ASP A 161 -15.76 2.10 5.52
CA ASP A 161 -15.99 3.47 5.96
C ASP A 161 -16.02 3.62 7.49
N VAL A 162 -16.69 2.70 8.20
CA VAL A 162 -16.74 2.67 9.67
C VAL A 162 -15.33 2.58 10.26
N ASN A 163 -14.50 1.66 9.78
CA ASN A 163 -13.16 1.47 10.32
C ASN A 163 -12.17 2.56 9.84
N ALA A 164 -12.35 3.10 8.63
CA ALA A 164 -11.60 4.26 8.16
C ALA A 164 -11.86 5.51 9.03
N ARG A 165 -13.12 5.72 9.46
CA ARG A 165 -13.46 6.79 10.41
C ARG A 165 -12.75 6.58 11.74
N ARG A 166 -12.83 5.38 12.30
CA ARG A 166 -12.14 5.03 13.56
C ARG A 166 -10.63 5.26 13.46
N ALA A 167 -10.02 4.91 12.33
CA ALA A 167 -8.61 5.14 12.09
C ALA A 167 -8.26 6.64 12.13
N ALA A 168 -9.03 7.47 11.45
CA ALA A 168 -8.82 8.92 11.44
C ALA A 168 -9.05 9.56 12.81
N ASP A 169 -10.06 9.12 13.58
CA ASP A 169 -10.31 9.58 14.95
C ASP A 169 -9.11 9.26 15.88
N MET A 170 -8.33 8.22 15.56
CA MET A 170 -7.09 7.85 16.25
C MET A 170 -5.83 8.54 15.69
N GLY A 171 -5.98 9.46 14.74
CA GLY A 171 -4.89 10.20 14.10
C GLY A 171 -4.10 9.40 13.06
N ILE A 172 -4.57 8.21 12.68
CA ILE A 172 -3.93 7.35 11.69
C ILE A 172 -4.19 7.94 10.29
N LYS A 173 -3.17 7.94 9.44
CA LYS A 173 -3.31 8.38 8.04
C LYS A 173 -3.85 7.26 7.17
N LEU A 174 -4.68 7.62 6.21
CA LEU A 174 -5.27 6.69 5.25
C LEU A 174 -4.63 6.87 3.87
N ALA A 175 -4.41 5.78 3.15
CA ALA A 175 -3.96 5.78 1.77
C ALA A 175 -5.06 5.19 0.87
N ILE A 176 -5.53 5.96 -0.12
CA ILE A 176 -6.51 5.47 -1.10
C ILE A 176 -5.75 5.01 -2.34
N ASN A 177 -5.95 3.77 -2.78
CA ASN A 177 -5.39 3.27 -4.04
C ASN A 177 -6.39 2.37 -4.74
N THR A 178 -6.08 1.94 -5.97
CA THR A 178 -7.02 1.21 -6.82
C THR A 178 -6.68 -0.26 -7.01
N ASP A 179 -5.54 -0.73 -6.47
CA ASP A 179 -5.03 -2.08 -6.71
C ASP A 179 -5.00 -2.42 -8.22
N ALA A 180 -4.47 -1.46 -9.00
CA ALA A 180 -4.65 -1.46 -10.44
C ALA A 180 -3.75 -2.49 -11.14
N HIS A 181 -4.39 -3.54 -11.64
CA HIS A 181 -3.79 -4.55 -12.53
C HIS A 181 -4.10 -4.31 -14.02
N LEU A 182 -5.07 -3.42 -14.29
CA LEU A 182 -5.46 -2.93 -15.61
C LEU A 182 -5.52 -1.39 -15.61
N LEU A 183 -5.27 -0.71 -16.72
CA LEU A 183 -5.32 0.76 -16.80
C LEU A 183 -6.72 1.29 -16.49
N GLU A 184 -7.75 0.51 -16.80
CA GLU A 184 -9.14 0.83 -16.51
C GLU A 184 -9.43 0.84 -15.01
N HIS A 185 -8.64 0.15 -14.18
CA HIS A 185 -8.85 0.10 -12.73
C HIS A 185 -8.60 1.47 -12.07
N PHE A 186 -7.84 2.37 -12.69
CA PHE A 186 -7.65 3.73 -12.19
C PHE A 186 -8.97 4.48 -11.97
N ARG A 187 -10.01 4.19 -12.79
CA ARG A 187 -11.35 4.79 -12.64
C ARG A 187 -12.01 4.46 -11.30
N MET A 188 -11.53 3.41 -10.62
CA MET A 188 -12.05 2.97 -9.33
C MET A 188 -11.63 3.89 -8.19
N MET A 189 -10.67 4.81 -8.38
CA MET A 189 -10.29 5.80 -7.35
C MET A 189 -11.52 6.52 -6.76
N ARG A 190 -12.52 6.80 -7.59
CA ARG A 190 -13.80 7.40 -7.15
C ARG A 190 -14.54 6.59 -6.07
N LEU A 191 -14.39 5.26 -6.06
CA LEU A 191 -14.99 4.37 -5.08
C LEU A 191 -14.30 4.55 -3.72
N GLY A 192 -12.97 4.56 -3.70
CA GLY A 192 -12.18 4.80 -2.49
C GLY A 192 -12.41 6.20 -1.92
N VAL A 193 -12.47 7.22 -2.79
CA VAL A 193 -12.88 8.58 -2.38
C VAL A 193 -14.31 8.58 -1.83
N GLY A 194 -15.23 7.80 -2.41
CA GLY A 194 -16.58 7.60 -1.89
C GLY A 194 -16.58 7.02 -0.46
N VAL A 195 -15.78 5.98 -0.21
CA VAL A 195 -15.60 5.39 1.12
C VAL A 195 -15.01 6.42 2.10
N ALA A 196 -13.96 7.14 1.71
CA ALA A 196 -13.36 8.18 2.52
C ALA A 196 -14.36 9.30 2.90
N ARG A 197 -15.21 9.73 1.97
CA ARG A 197 -16.27 10.71 2.24
C ARG A 197 -17.33 10.17 3.20
N ARG A 198 -17.73 8.91 3.05
CA ARG A 198 -18.66 8.23 3.98
C ARG A 198 -18.07 8.11 5.39
N ALA A 199 -16.75 7.93 5.47
CA ALA A 199 -15.97 7.95 6.70
C ALA A 199 -15.69 9.36 7.23
N TRP A 200 -16.18 10.42 6.57
CA TRP A 200 -15.98 11.83 6.93
C TRP A 200 -14.51 12.26 6.97
N LEU A 201 -13.67 11.62 6.16
CA LEU A 201 -12.26 11.98 6.07
C LEU A 201 -12.09 13.34 5.38
N GLU A 202 -11.18 14.14 5.92
CA GLU A 202 -10.73 15.39 5.32
C GLU A 202 -9.39 15.18 4.58
N PRO A 203 -8.95 16.11 3.72
CA PRO A 203 -7.67 15.99 3.04
C PRO A 203 -6.48 15.74 3.99
N LYS A 204 -6.52 16.32 5.20
CA LYS A 204 -5.47 16.13 6.21
C LYS A 204 -5.31 14.68 6.68
N ASP A 205 -6.32 13.83 6.49
CA ASP A 205 -6.34 12.43 6.91
C ASP A 205 -5.82 11.49 5.83
N VAL A 206 -5.78 11.94 4.57
CA VAL A 206 -5.48 11.11 3.40
C VAL A 206 -4.12 11.47 2.81
N LEU A 207 -3.20 10.50 2.77
CA LEU A 207 -1.83 10.66 2.26
C LEU A 207 -1.82 11.18 0.82
N ASN A 208 -2.71 10.68 -0.04
CA ASN A 208 -2.75 11.03 -1.47
C ASN A 208 -2.95 12.53 -1.77
N THR A 209 -3.34 13.32 -0.78
CA THR A 209 -3.54 14.78 -0.94
C THR A 209 -2.26 15.59 -0.69
N TRP A 210 -1.20 14.94 -0.22
CA TRP A 210 0.04 15.60 0.17
C TRP A 210 0.96 15.83 -1.03
N PRO A 211 1.81 16.87 -1.01
CA PRO A 211 2.88 16.98 -1.99
C PRO A 211 3.89 15.83 -1.80
N LEU A 212 4.56 15.45 -2.89
CA LEU A 212 5.53 14.35 -2.93
C LEU A 212 6.56 14.42 -1.80
N GLU A 213 7.09 15.61 -1.51
CA GLU A 213 8.11 15.80 -0.48
C GLU A 213 7.59 15.42 0.91
N LYS A 214 6.32 15.70 1.20
CA LYS A 214 5.69 15.33 2.48
C LYS A 214 5.43 13.82 2.57
N ILE A 215 5.19 13.14 1.44
CA ILE A 215 5.14 11.66 1.40
C ILE A 215 6.51 11.07 1.73
N ARG A 216 7.59 11.58 1.13
CA ARG A 216 8.96 11.11 1.42
C ARG A 216 9.33 11.31 2.89
N GLN A 217 8.99 12.47 3.45
CA GLN A 217 9.19 12.75 4.87
C GLN A 217 8.40 11.80 5.77
N PHE A 218 7.15 11.48 5.41
CA PHE A 218 6.35 10.49 6.15
C PHE A 218 7.03 9.12 6.18
N CYS A 219 7.51 8.63 5.04
CA CYS A 219 8.23 7.35 4.99
C CYS A 219 9.53 7.38 5.83
N GLN A 220 10.30 8.47 5.76
CA GLN A 220 11.56 8.64 6.51
C GLN A 220 11.34 8.80 8.03
N GLN A 221 10.31 9.53 8.46
CA GLN A 221 10.01 9.74 9.88
C GLN A 221 9.67 8.43 10.57
N LYS A 222 8.93 7.55 9.90
CA LYS A 222 8.64 6.22 10.45
C LYS A 222 9.93 5.43 10.71
N TRP A 223 10.86 5.48 9.77
CA TRP A 223 12.17 4.82 9.91
C TRP A 223 12.95 5.34 11.12
N GLN A 224 12.96 6.65 11.33
CA GLN A 224 13.64 7.27 12.47
C GLN A 224 12.98 6.97 13.82
N LYS A 225 11.64 6.87 13.84
CA LYS A 225 10.87 6.66 15.07
C LYS A 225 11.07 5.27 15.69
N LEU A 226 11.36 4.27 14.88
CA LEU A 226 11.42 2.86 15.27
C LEU A 226 12.85 2.28 15.24
N LYS A 227 13.84 3.12 14.96
CA LYS A 227 15.26 2.83 15.21
C LYS A 227 15.65 3.24 16.63
#